data_AF-A0A9P0ZEC9-F1
#
_entry.id   AF-A0A9P0ZEC9-F1
#
_cell.length_a   1.000
_cell.length_b   1.000
_cell.length_c   1.000
_cell.angle_alpha   90.00
_cell.angle_beta   90.00
_cell.angle_gamma   90.00
#
_symmetry.space_group_name_H-M   'P 1'
#
loop_
_entity.id
_entity.type
_entity.pdbx_description
1 polymer ?
#
loop_
_entity_poly.entity_id
_entity_poly.type
_entity_poly.pdbx_seq_one_letter_code
_entity_poly.pdbx_strand_id
1 'polypeptide(L)'
;MEDLRVILSEAFGEPSDSDPEDEFSARKNSNMGGGGSILLGSNWSWERIAEVNGLWVCNDFLSLDQQSSLLSAIQAEGWFTEESHNQAMRFGNLPEWAVELSNSIRQAILFGGGSSTCVPYVPLKTNSGNHKEFISFPPDLLWREPLFDQLIANVYQPGHTCTC
;
A
#
# COMPACT_ATOMS: atom_id res chain seq x y z
N MET A 1 32.30 15.55 -19.36
CA MET A 1 30.98 15.47 -18.67
C MET A 1 29.85 15.38 -19.70
N GLU A 2 30.11 15.74 -20.96
CA GLU A 2 29.26 15.54 -22.14
C GLU A 2 28.97 14.07 -22.49
N ASP A 3 29.94 13.17 -22.34
CA ASP A 3 29.77 11.76 -22.77
C ASP A 3 28.63 11.02 -22.05
N LEU A 4 28.38 11.35 -20.78
CA LEU A 4 27.29 10.77 -20.00
C LEU A 4 25.91 11.29 -20.44
N ARG A 5 25.84 12.54 -20.91
CA ARG A 5 24.57 13.12 -21.39
C ARG A 5 24.12 12.48 -22.69
N VAL A 6 25.08 12.19 -23.58
CA VAL A 6 24.82 11.51 -24.86
C VAL A 6 24.28 10.09 -24.65
N ILE A 7 24.91 9.32 -23.76
CA ILE A 7 24.47 7.95 -23.42
C ILE A 7 23.05 7.95 -22.85
N LEU A 8 22.74 8.91 -21.97
CA LEU A 8 21.41 9.01 -21.37
C LEU A 8 20.34 9.46 -22.39
N SER A 9 20.66 10.39 -23.31
CA SER A 9 19.71 10.81 -24.35
C SER A 9 19.45 9.73 -25.40
N GLU A 10 20.42 8.86 -25.68
CA GLU A 10 20.25 7.75 -26.64
C GLU A 10 19.37 6.64 -26.05
N ALA A 11 19.48 6.39 -24.74
CA ALA A 11 18.68 5.39 -24.05
C ALA A 11 17.26 5.86 -23.71
N PHE A 12 17.06 7.15 -23.41
CA PHE A 12 15.81 7.67 -22.85
C PHE A 12 15.14 8.79 -23.68
N GLY A 13 15.74 9.21 -24.79
CA GLY A 13 15.28 10.36 -25.59
C GLY A 13 15.74 11.70 -25.01
N GLU A 14 15.62 12.78 -25.79
CA GLU A 14 15.97 14.12 -25.30
C GLU A 14 14.97 14.59 -24.23
N PRO A 15 15.45 15.18 -23.12
CA PRO A 15 14.56 15.72 -22.11
C PRO A 15 13.77 16.89 -22.72
N SER A 16 12.43 16.76 -22.73
CA SER A 16 11.53 17.84 -23.15
C SER A 16 11.64 18.98 -22.14
N ASP A 17 12.18 20.11 -22.60
CA ASP A 17 12.21 21.36 -21.84
C ASP A 17 10.79 21.94 -21.86
N SER A 18 10.08 21.77 -20.74
CA SER A 18 8.71 22.25 -20.59
C SER A 18 8.60 22.90 -19.23
N ASP A 19 8.63 24.23 -19.24
CA ASP A 19 8.43 25.08 -18.07
C ASP A 19 7.09 24.78 -17.40
N PRO A 20 7.04 24.66 -16.05
CA PRO A 20 5.78 24.53 -15.34
C PRO A 20 5.10 25.90 -15.23
N GLU A 21 4.14 26.18 -16.11
CA GLU A 21 3.20 27.27 -15.86
C GLU A 21 2.20 26.85 -14.77
N ASP A 22 2.30 27.53 -13.63
CA ASP A 22 1.34 27.54 -12.53
C ASP A 22 -0.04 27.98 -13.02
N GLU A 23 -1.05 27.12 -12.94
CA GLU A 23 -2.44 27.60 -12.84
C GLU A 23 -3.30 26.71 -11.93
N PHE A 24 -3.19 27.00 -10.62
CA PHE A 24 -4.16 26.58 -9.61
C PHE A 24 -5.49 27.32 -9.87
N SER A 25 -6.46 26.64 -10.50
CA SER A 25 -7.85 27.11 -10.51
C SER A 25 -8.79 26.05 -9.94
N ALA A 26 -9.21 26.32 -8.71
CA ALA A 26 -10.20 25.57 -7.96
C ALA A 26 -11.52 25.45 -8.75
N ARG A 27 -11.94 24.21 -9.03
CA ARG A 27 -13.33 23.89 -9.37
C ARG A 27 -13.97 23.01 -8.30
N LYS A 28 -14.87 23.64 -7.55
CA LYS A 28 -15.82 22.98 -6.65
C LYS A 28 -16.87 22.20 -7.45
N ASN A 29 -17.16 21.02 -6.90
CA ASN A 29 -18.37 20.20 -7.00
C ASN A 29 -18.76 19.55 -8.33
N SER A 30 -18.77 18.21 -8.31
CA SER A 30 -19.99 17.45 -8.62
C SER A 30 -19.93 16.03 -8.03
N ASN A 31 -20.67 15.82 -6.94
CA ASN A 31 -21.50 14.65 -6.66
C ASN A 31 -21.08 13.29 -7.28
N MET A 32 -20.23 12.52 -6.60
CA MET A 32 -20.14 11.07 -6.79
C MET A 32 -21.09 10.41 -5.79
N GLY A 33 -22.23 9.96 -6.30
CA GLY A 33 -23.15 9.11 -5.55
C GLY A 33 -22.64 7.66 -5.51
N GLY A 34 -22.94 6.98 -4.41
CA GLY A 34 -23.20 5.54 -4.40
C GLY A 34 -22.02 4.61 -4.64
N GLY A 35 -20.96 4.73 -3.84
CA GLY A 35 -20.01 3.64 -3.59
C GLY A 35 -19.78 3.57 -2.09
N GLY A 36 -20.01 2.41 -1.47
CA GLY A 36 -19.95 2.26 -0.01
C GLY A 36 -18.66 2.85 0.57
N SER A 37 -18.80 3.92 1.35
CA SER A 37 -17.71 4.55 2.09
C SER A 37 -17.30 3.63 3.24
N ILE A 38 -16.59 2.56 2.92
CA ILE A 38 -15.82 1.80 3.90
C ILE A 38 -14.68 2.75 4.36
N LEU A 39 -14.44 2.86 5.66
CA LEU A 39 -13.18 3.36 6.29
C LEU A 39 -13.07 4.83 6.76
N LEU A 40 -14.15 5.61 6.89
CA LEU A 40 -14.08 6.84 7.72
C LEU A 40 -14.39 6.50 9.19
N GLY A 41 -13.54 5.69 9.83
CA GLY A 41 -13.76 5.28 11.22
C GLY A 41 -12.75 4.30 11.82
N SER A 42 -11.85 3.72 11.02
CA SER A 42 -10.82 2.82 11.54
C SER A 42 -9.64 3.66 12.05
N ASN A 43 -9.48 3.74 13.37
CA ASN A 43 -8.27 4.26 13.99
C ASN A 43 -7.15 3.24 13.85
N TRP A 44 -6.58 3.12 12.65
CA TRP A 44 -5.41 2.28 12.45
C TRP A 44 -4.27 2.81 13.30
N SER A 45 -3.62 1.91 14.03
CA SER A 45 -2.47 2.20 14.86
C SER A 45 -1.34 1.26 14.49
N TRP A 46 -0.22 1.85 14.05
CA TRP A 46 0.98 1.10 13.72
C TRP A 46 1.93 1.05 14.91
N GLU A 47 2.33 -0.15 15.30
CA GLU A 47 3.32 -0.44 16.33
C GLU A 47 4.61 -0.90 15.68
N ARG A 48 5.75 -0.32 16.09
CA ARG A 48 7.07 -0.76 15.64
C ARG A 48 7.54 -1.94 16.48
N ILE A 49 8.11 -2.95 15.83
CA ILE A 49 8.90 -3.98 16.52
C ILE A 49 10.34 -3.48 16.68
N ALA A 50 10.74 -3.17 17.91
CA ALA A 50 12.01 -2.49 18.20
C ALA A 50 13.25 -3.30 17.75
N GLU A 51 13.13 -4.63 17.79
CA GLU A 51 14.19 -5.59 17.47
C GLU A 51 14.45 -5.70 15.96
N VAL A 52 13.49 -5.33 15.12
CA VAL A 52 13.56 -5.52 13.66
C VAL A 52 13.30 -4.20 12.94
N ASN A 53 14.36 -3.62 12.39
CA ASN A 53 14.27 -2.38 11.61
C ASN A 53 13.36 -2.55 10.40
N GLY A 54 12.39 -1.64 10.26
CA GLY A 54 11.41 -1.65 9.17
C GLY A 54 10.20 -2.55 9.39
N LEU A 55 10.13 -3.30 10.51
CA LEU A 55 8.96 -4.11 10.83
C LEU A 55 7.93 -3.31 11.66
N TRP A 56 6.70 -3.28 11.15
CA TRP A 56 5.56 -2.61 11.78
C TRP A 56 4.35 -3.54 11.78
N VAL A 57 3.54 -3.44 12.84
CA VAL A 57 2.31 -4.21 13.02
C VAL A 57 1.14 -3.24 13.14
N CYS A 58 0.11 -3.42 12.32
CA CYS A 58 -1.18 -2.76 12.52
C CYS A 58 -2.15 -3.78 13.13
N ASN A 59 -2.36 -3.68 14.43
CA ASN A 59 -3.38 -4.50 15.10
C ASN A 59 -4.77 -4.09 14.63
N ASP A 60 -5.71 -5.05 14.63
CA ASP A 60 -7.12 -4.83 14.30
C ASP A 60 -7.35 -4.10 12.96
N PHE A 61 -6.46 -4.35 11.99
CA PHE A 61 -6.48 -3.68 10.68
C PHE A 61 -7.80 -3.87 9.92
N LEU A 62 -8.37 -5.08 10.00
CA LEU A 62 -9.69 -5.43 9.47
C LEU A 62 -10.66 -5.70 10.63
N SER A 63 -11.87 -5.14 10.57
CA SER A 63 -12.95 -5.51 11.47
C SER A 63 -13.40 -6.97 11.26
N LEU A 64 -14.13 -7.54 12.22
CA LEU A 64 -14.65 -8.92 12.11
C LEU A 64 -15.54 -9.12 10.87
N ASP A 65 -16.34 -8.10 10.51
CA ASP A 65 -17.18 -8.14 9.31
C ASP A 65 -16.35 -8.10 8.03
N GLN A 66 -15.28 -7.30 8.01
CA GLN A 66 -14.33 -7.23 6.89
C GLN A 66 -13.55 -8.55 6.74
N GLN A 67 -13.10 -9.14 7.84
CA GLN A 67 -12.45 -10.45 7.83
C GLN A 67 -13.40 -11.53 7.30
N SER A 68 -14.65 -11.55 7.75
CA SER A 68 -15.67 -12.51 7.31
C SER A 68 -16.01 -12.35 5.82
N SER A 69 -16.09 -11.10 5.35
CA SER A 69 -16.31 -10.78 3.92
C SER A 69 -15.13 -11.21 3.06
N LEU A 70 -13.90 -10.92 3.50
CA LEU A 70 -12.67 -11.34 2.81
C LEU A 70 -12.56 -12.86 2.72
N LEU A 71 -12.83 -13.58 3.81
CA LEU A 71 -12.83 -15.04 3.81
C LEU A 71 -13.88 -15.62 2.85
N SER A 72 -15.08 -15.05 2.83
CA SER A 72 -16.14 -15.46 1.91
C SER A 72 -15.74 -15.23 0.44
N ALA A 73 -15.08 -14.11 0.15
CA ALA A 73 -14.58 -13.79 -1.19
C ALA A 73 -13.46 -14.76 -1.63
N ILE A 74 -12.52 -15.06 -0.74
CA ILE A 74 -11.46 -16.06 -1.00
C ILE A 74 -12.05 -17.46 -1.22
N GLN A 75 -13.08 -17.84 -0.45
CA GLN A 75 -13.78 -19.11 -0.65
C GLN A 75 -14.49 -19.17 -2.00
N ALA A 76 -15.13 -18.07 -2.42
CA ALA A 76 -15.81 -17.98 -3.71
C ALA A 76 -14.86 -18.11 -4.92
N GLU A 77 -13.57 -17.75 -4.76
CA GLU A 77 -12.54 -17.99 -5.77
C GLU A 77 -12.22 -19.49 -6.00
N GLY A 78 -12.57 -20.36 -5.05
CA GLY A 78 -12.34 -21.80 -5.16
C GLY A 78 -10.87 -22.23 -5.12
N TRP A 79 -9.97 -21.39 -4.59
CA TRP A 79 -8.53 -21.67 -4.58
C TRP A 79 -8.11 -22.86 -3.72
N PHE A 80 -8.90 -23.17 -2.67
CA PHE A 80 -8.54 -24.14 -1.63
C PHE A 80 -9.58 -25.25 -1.48
N THR A 81 -10.19 -25.69 -2.59
CA THR A 81 -11.23 -26.74 -2.57
C THR A 81 -10.67 -28.15 -2.36
N GLU A 82 -9.39 -28.37 -2.66
CA GLU A 82 -8.71 -29.65 -2.42
C GLU A 82 -7.68 -29.47 -1.30
N GLU A 83 -7.61 -30.42 -0.37
CA GLU A 83 -6.71 -30.37 0.78
C GLU A 83 -5.23 -30.32 0.39
N SER A 84 -4.87 -30.78 -0.81
CA SER A 84 -3.52 -30.68 -1.38
C SER A 84 -3.13 -29.27 -1.83
N HIS A 85 -4.08 -28.36 -2.01
CA HIS A 85 -3.80 -26.98 -2.42
C HIS A 85 -3.65 -26.09 -1.18
N ASN A 86 -2.41 -25.76 -0.83
CA ASN A 86 -2.09 -24.87 0.28
C ASN A 86 -1.66 -23.46 -0.17
N GLN A 87 -1.54 -23.23 -1.48
CA GLN A 87 -1.09 -21.96 -2.05
C GLN A 87 -1.81 -21.66 -3.36
N ALA A 88 -2.17 -20.39 -3.57
CA ALA A 88 -2.66 -19.85 -4.83
C ALA A 88 -1.90 -18.57 -5.18
N MET A 89 -1.61 -18.36 -6.46
CA MET A 89 -0.89 -17.19 -6.96
C MET A 89 -1.71 -16.49 -8.04
N ARG A 90 -1.71 -15.16 -8.02
CA ARG A 90 -2.33 -14.30 -9.04
C ARG A 90 -1.37 -13.18 -9.43
N PHE A 91 -1.29 -12.90 -10.72
CA PHE A 91 -0.43 -11.86 -11.29
C PHE A 91 -1.24 -10.98 -12.24
N GLY A 92 -0.95 -9.69 -12.26
CA GLY A 92 -1.62 -8.69 -13.08
C GLY A 92 -3.02 -8.38 -12.56
N ASN A 93 -4.04 -9.02 -13.15
CA ASN A 93 -5.44 -8.75 -12.82
C ASN A 93 -5.82 -9.46 -11.51
N LEU A 94 -5.78 -8.72 -10.40
CA LEU A 94 -6.14 -9.22 -9.08
C LEU A 94 -7.67 -9.20 -8.88
N PRO A 95 -8.23 -10.12 -8.07
CA PRO A 95 -9.63 -10.07 -7.67
C PRO A 95 -10.00 -8.73 -7.01
N GLU A 96 -11.26 -8.32 -7.14
CA GLU A 96 -11.76 -7.03 -6.60
C GLU A 96 -11.47 -6.88 -5.10
N TRP A 97 -11.71 -7.92 -4.30
CA TRP A 97 -11.42 -7.91 -2.87
C TRP A 97 -9.94 -7.67 -2.55
N ALA A 98 -9.02 -8.10 -3.43
CA ALA A 98 -7.58 -7.90 -3.24
C ALA A 98 -7.19 -6.45 -3.55
N VAL A 99 -7.83 -5.85 -4.56
CA VAL A 99 -7.68 -4.43 -4.87
C VAL A 99 -8.23 -3.57 -3.72
N GLU A 100 -9.41 -3.90 -3.19
CA GLU A 100 -9.99 -3.21 -2.03
C GLU A 100 -9.11 -3.33 -0.77
N LEU A 101 -8.56 -4.51 -0.51
CA LEU A 101 -7.62 -4.74 0.59
C LEU A 101 -6.36 -3.87 0.41
N SER A 102 -5.82 -3.81 -0.82
CA SER A 102 -4.66 -2.97 -1.13
C SER A 102 -4.94 -1.47 -0.93
N ASN A 103 -6.13 -1.01 -1.31
CA ASN A 103 -6.57 0.36 -1.06
C ASN A 103 -6.67 0.65 0.44
N SER A 104 -7.18 -0.30 1.23
CA SER A 104 -7.24 -0.19 2.69
C SER A 104 -5.83 -0.04 3.29
N ILE A 105 -4.84 -0.78 2.77
CA ILE A 105 -3.43 -0.66 3.19
C ILE A 105 -2.87 0.73 2.85
N ARG A 106 -3.09 1.21 1.62
CA ARG A 106 -2.68 2.56 1.19
C ARG A 106 -3.25 3.62 2.14
N GLN A 107 -4.54 3.53 2.45
CA GLN A 107 -5.19 4.47 3.36
C GLN A 107 -4.62 4.37 4.79
N ALA A 108 -4.31 3.17 5.28
CA ALA A 108 -3.72 3.01 6.61
C ALA A 108 -2.30 3.53 6.73
N ILE A 109 -1.53 3.49 5.65
CA ILE A 109 -0.21 4.13 5.60
C ILE A 109 -0.37 5.66 5.59
N LEU A 110 -1.32 6.19 4.83
CA LEU A 110 -1.56 7.64 4.71
C LEU A 110 -2.19 8.27 5.96
N PHE A 111 -3.06 7.54 6.65
CA PHE A 111 -3.91 8.09 7.72
C PHE A 111 -3.77 7.37 9.07
N GLY A 112 -3.12 6.20 9.15
CA GLY A 112 -3.05 5.36 10.34
C GLY A 112 -2.01 5.76 11.40
N GLY A 113 -1.59 7.03 11.43
CA GLY A 113 -0.66 7.53 12.43
C GLY A 113 -1.23 8.77 13.11
N GLY A 114 -1.26 8.79 14.44
CA GLY A 114 -1.65 9.96 15.25
C GLY A 114 -0.72 11.18 15.13
N SER A 115 0.07 11.29 14.06
CA SER A 115 0.89 12.45 13.73
C SER A 115 0.40 13.02 12.42
N SER A 116 -0.26 14.18 12.49
CA SER A 116 -0.78 15.01 11.41
C SER A 116 0.34 15.58 10.50
N THR A 117 1.17 14.71 9.93
CA THR A 117 2.21 15.05 8.95
C THR A 117 2.32 13.92 7.93
N CYS A 118 1.20 13.57 7.31
CA CYS A 118 1.16 12.71 6.14
C CYS A 118 1.44 13.56 4.88
N VAL A 119 2.72 13.83 4.67
CA VAL A 119 3.28 14.05 3.33
C VAL A 119 4.45 13.08 3.17
N PRO A 120 4.46 12.23 2.13
CA PRO A 120 5.64 11.45 1.83
C PRO A 120 6.69 12.42 1.29
N TYR A 121 7.71 12.68 2.11
CA TYR A 121 8.95 13.40 1.80
C TYR A 121 8.90 14.93 1.63
N VAL A 122 9.47 15.64 2.61
CA VAL A 122 10.46 16.69 2.35
C VAL A 122 11.60 16.51 3.36
N PRO A 123 12.86 16.33 2.96
CA PRO A 123 13.96 16.16 3.91
C PRO A 123 14.33 17.52 4.50
N LEU A 124 13.82 17.84 5.69
CA LEU A 124 14.34 18.97 6.45
C LEU A 124 15.44 18.47 7.38
N LYS A 125 16.68 18.93 7.13
CA LYS A 125 17.77 18.83 8.09
C LYS A 125 17.29 19.39 9.43
N THR A 126 17.16 18.57 10.45
CA THR A 126 16.96 19.05 11.82
C THR A 126 18.21 18.74 12.64
N ASN A 127 18.90 19.81 13.05
CA ASN A 127 19.88 19.78 14.13
C ASN A 127 19.14 19.60 15.47
N SER A 128 18.59 18.42 15.76
CA SER A 128 18.27 18.00 17.13
C SER A 128 17.85 16.53 17.15
N GLY A 129 18.56 15.71 17.92
CA GLY A 129 18.49 14.25 17.93
C GLY A 129 17.25 13.64 18.58
N ASN A 130 16.06 13.95 18.06
CA ASN A 130 14.84 13.21 18.37
C ASN A 130 14.31 12.58 17.09
N HIS A 131 14.78 11.36 16.78
CA HIS A 131 14.30 10.59 15.63
C HIS A 131 12.84 10.19 15.85
N LYS A 132 11.91 10.97 15.28
CA LYS A 132 10.54 10.52 15.08
C LYS A 132 10.57 9.55 13.91
N GLU A 133 10.63 8.27 14.20
CA GLU A 133 10.59 7.26 13.15
C GLU A 133 9.19 7.17 12.56
N PHE A 134 9.11 7.12 11.23
CA PHE A 134 7.87 7.02 10.47
C PHE A 134 7.75 5.62 9.88
N ILE A 135 6.53 5.21 9.57
CA ILE A 135 6.27 4.00 8.78
C ILE A 135 6.98 4.19 7.44
N SER A 136 7.97 3.34 7.17
CA SER A 136 8.80 3.43 5.97
C SER A 136 8.16 2.62 4.84
N PHE A 137 7.02 3.06 4.31
CA PHE A 137 6.53 2.55 3.03
C PHE A 137 7.18 3.35 1.89
N PRO A 138 7.80 2.71 0.88
CA PRO A 138 8.44 3.44 -0.22
C PRO A 138 7.42 4.35 -0.94
N PRO A 139 7.68 5.67 -1.05
CA PRO A 139 6.75 6.60 -1.68
C PRO A 139 6.37 6.19 -3.10
N ASP A 140 7.34 5.72 -3.88
CA ASP A 140 7.14 5.28 -5.26
C ASP A 140 6.15 4.11 -5.35
N LEU A 141 6.12 3.23 -4.35
CA LEU A 141 5.16 2.12 -4.31
C LEU A 141 3.77 2.61 -3.91
N LEU A 142 3.67 3.60 -3.01
CA LEU A 142 2.38 4.07 -2.46
C LEU A 142 1.45 4.62 -3.56
N TRP A 143 2.06 5.20 -4.59
CA TRP A 143 1.38 5.86 -5.72
C TRP A 143 1.20 4.96 -6.95
N ARG A 144 1.63 3.68 -6.91
CA ARG A 144 1.38 2.73 -8.00
C ARG A 144 -0.10 2.42 -8.14
N GLU A 145 -0.56 2.16 -9.36
CA GLU A 145 -1.91 1.68 -9.64
C GLU A 145 -1.85 0.41 -10.54
N PRO A 146 -2.33 -0.76 -10.07
CA PRO A 146 -2.75 -1.04 -8.68
C PRO A 146 -1.57 -0.98 -7.70
N LEU A 147 -1.85 -0.81 -6.40
CA LEU A 147 -0.81 -0.77 -5.36
C LEU A 147 0.07 -2.04 -5.38
N PHE A 148 -0.59 -3.19 -5.52
CA PHE A 148 0.03 -4.49 -5.73
C PHE A 148 -0.52 -5.09 -7.03
N ASP A 149 0.36 -5.71 -7.81
CA ASP A 149 0.06 -6.41 -9.06
C ASP A 149 0.24 -7.93 -8.93
N GLN A 150 0.64 -8.41 -7.75
CA GLN A 150 0.89 -9.81 -7.47
C GLN A 150 0.32 -10.16 -6.10
N LEU A 151 -0.27 -11.36 -5.99
CA LEU A 151 -0.84 -11.89 -4.77
C LEU A 151 -0.47 -13.36 -4.64
N ILE A 152 -0.05 -13.75 -3.44
CA ILE A 152 0.10 -15.14 -3.04
C ILE A 152 -0.77 -15.34 -1.80
N ALA A 153 -1.76 -16.24 -1.88
CA ALA A 153 -2.58 -16.64 -0.77
C ALA A 153 -2.14 -18.04 -0.31
N ASN A 154 -1.90 -18.20 1.00
CA ASN A 154 -1.51 -19.47 1.60
C ASN A 154 -2.54 -19.91 2.63
N VAL A 155 -2.80 -21.21 2.73
CA VAL A 155 -3.60 -21.83 3.79
C VAL A 155 -2.73 -22.76 4.61
N TYR A 156 -2.75 -22.56 5.93
CA TYR A 156 -2.00 -23.38 6.87
C TYR A 156 -2.98 -24.19 7.71
N GLN A 157 -2.87 -25.52 7.62
CA GLN A 157 -3.56 -26.43 8.52
C GLN A 157 -2.72 -26.62 9.80
N PRO A 158 -3.34 -26.99 10.93
CA PRO A 158 -2.60 -27.36 12.13
C PRO A 158 -1.50 -28.38 11.81
N GLY A 159 -0.26 -28.09 12.23
CA GLY A 159 0.90 -28.95 11.98
C GLY A 159 1.68 -28.70 10.69
N HIS A 160 1.24 -27.79 9.81
CA HIS A 160 1.99 -27.43 8.59
C HIS A 160 3.15 -26.46 8.82
N THR A 161 3.14 -25.70 9.91
CA THR A 161 4.25 -24.83 10.33
C THR A 161 4.98 -25.48 11.50
N CYS A 162 6.31 -25.58 11.43
CA CYS A 162 7.11 -26.09 12.56
C CYS A 162 6.73 -25.34 13.84
N THR A 163 6.31 -26.07 14.86
CA THR A 163 6.22 -25.55 16.23
C THR A 163 7.66 -25.33 16.70
N CYS A 164 8.07 -24.07 16.77
CA CYS A 164 9.32 -23.66 17.41
C CYS A 164 9.25 -23.96 18.91
#